data_AF-A0A4U0X965-F1
#
_entry.id   AF-A0A4U0X965-F1
#
_cell.length_a   1.000
_cell.length_b   1.000
_cell.length_c   1.000
_cell.angle_alpha   90.00
_cell.angle_beta   90.00
_cell.angle_gamma   90.00
#
_symmetry.space_group_name_H-M   'P 1'
#
loop_
_entity.id
_entity.type
_entity.pdbx_description
1 polymer ?
#
loop_
_entity_poly.entity_id
_entity_poly.type
_entity_poly.pdbx_seq_one_letter_code
_entity_poly.pdbx_strand_id
1 'polypeptide(L)'
;MPSHQPTAGMSAVDPAFISEDRKPSPVAKSSEPNRNKSYDPKKPHITETPMTRYNFYKHVNWLNVFLIVGIPMIGLVTAWWTPLYWQTVLWSVAYYFATGLGITAGYHRLWAHTSYSATLPLKMFLAFVGGGAVEGSIR
;
A
#
# COMPACT_ATOMS: atom_id res chain seq x y z
N MET A 1 -2.53 21.27 22.73
CA MET A 1 -1.23 21.23 22.01
C MET A 1 -1.29 22.25 20.91
N PRO A 2 -0.37 23.23 20.84
CA PRO A 2 -0.34 24.19 19.74
C PRO A 2 0.00 23.47 18.43
N SER A 3 -0.83 23.67 17.41
CA SER A 3 -0.66 23.10 16.07
C SER A 3 0.51 23.79 15.37
N HIS A 4 1.61 23.08 15.15
CA HIS A 4 2.73 23.51 14.31
C HIS A 4 2.39 23.39 12.82
N GLN A 5 1.30 24.00 12.37
CA GLN A 5 1.07 24.15 10.93
C GLN A 5 1.87 25.36 10.42
N PRO A 6 2.75 25.18 9.43
CA PRO A 6 3.53 26.28 8.88
C PRO A 6 2.60 27.28 8.19
N THR A 7 2.74 28.56 8.53
CA THR A 7 2.07 29.67 7.84
C THR A 7 2.86 30.08 6.60
N ALA A 8 2.18 30.75 5.66
CA ALA A 8 2.77 31.15 4.38
C ALA A 8 4.05 31.99 4.58
N GLY A 9 5.19 31.44 4.15
CA GLY A 9 6.52 32.07 4.27
C GLY A 9 7.54 31.27 5.08
N MET A 10 7.12 30.25 5.83
CA MET A 10 8.02 29.33 6.51
C MET A 10 8.35 28.13 5.61
N SER A 11 9.61 27.70 5.59
CA SER A 11 10.00 26.42 5.00
C SER A 11 9.17 25.30 5.64
N ALA A 12 8.59 24.42 4.81
CA ALA A 12 7.78 23.30 5.28
C ALA A 12 8.54 22.31 6.19
N VAL A 13 9.87 22.43 6.21
CA VAL A 13 10.81 21.68 7.05
C VAL A 13 11.73 22.69 7.72
N ASP A 14 11.85 22.62 9.05
CA ASP A 14 12.75 23.49 9.81
C ASP A 14 14.21 23.20 9.42
N PRO A 15 15.02 24.22 9.07
CA PRO A 15 16.40 24.06 8.61
C PRO A 15 17.31 23.34 9.62
N ALA A 16 16.95 23.29 10.91
CA ALA A 16 17.65 22.48 11.91
C ALA A 16 17.56 20.96 11.65
N PHE A 17 16.56 20.50 10.90
CA PHE A 17 16.46 19.09 10.44
C PHE A 17 17.20 18.82 9.12
N ILE A 18 17.70 19.87 8.46
CA ILE A 18 18.46 19.78 7.21
C ILE A 18 19.97 19.74 7.48
N SER A 19 20.43 20.24 8.63
CA SER A 19 21.86 20.18 9.02
C SER A 19 22.30 18.75 9.35
N GLU A 20 23.48 18.37 8.83
CA GLU A 20 24.10 17.04 8.76
C GLU A 20 24.41 16.33 10.10
N ASP A 21 23.90 16.80 11.23
CA ASP A 21 24.18 16.27 12.58
C ASP A 21 22.94 15.66 13.27
N ARG A 22 22.21 14.78 12.57
CA ARG A 22 21.19 13.95 13.24
C ARG A 22 21.87 12.78 13.95
N LYS A 23 22.26 12.97 15.21
CA LYS A 23 22.61 11.84 16.09
C LYS A 23 21.46 10.83 16.10
N PRO A 24 21.74 9.52 15.97
CA PRO A 24 20.68 8.51 15.93
C PRO A 24 19.81 8.61 17.19
N SER A 25 18.49 8.59 17.01
CA SER A 25 17.53 8.64 18.11
C SER A 25 17.91 7.62 19.20
N PRO A 26 17.97 8.00 20.49
CA PRO A 26 18.35 7.10 21.59
C PRO A 26 17.42 5.88 21.77
N VAL A 27 16.30 5.87 21.03
CA VAL A 27 15.21 4.90 21.14
C VAL A 27 15.21 3.87 20.00
N ALA A 28 16.16 3.94 19.06
CA ALA A 28 16.31 2.91 18.03
C ALA A 28 16.73 1.58 18.69
N LYS A 29 15.74 0.72 18.98
CA LYS A 29 15.98 -0.61 19.54
C LYS A 29 16.90 -1.38 18.58
N SER A 30 18.08 -1.77 19.06
CA SER A 30 19.13 -2.41 18.26
C SER A 30 18.79 -3.82 17.78
N SER A 31 17.62 -4.36 18.13
CA SER A 31 17.32 -5.79 18.08
C SER A 31 15.93 -6.15 17.55
N GLU A 32 15.30 -5.30 16.73
CA GLU A 32 14.18 -5.80 15.92
C GLU A 32 14.70 -6.97 15.05
N PRO A 33 14.02 -8.14 15.05
CA PRO A 33 14.44 -9.25 14.23
C PRO A 33 14.39 -8.79 12.77
N ASN A 34 15.59 -8.61 12.22
CA ASN A 34 15.75 -7.94 10.96
C ASN A 34 15.21 -8.85 9.84
N ARG A 35 14.00 -8.55 9.37
CA ARG A 35 13.34 -9.30 8.27
C ARG A 35 14.14 -9.22 6.97
N ASN A 36 15.04 -8.24 6.82
CA ASN A 36 15.86 -8.04 5.64
C ASN A 36 17.34 -7.81 6.01
N LYS A 37 18.22 -8.74 5.63
CA LYS A 37 19.67 -8.68 5.86
C LYS A 37 20.34 -7.38 5.38
N SER A 38 19.72 -6.63 4.47
CA SER A 38 20.20 -5.34 3.96
C SER A 38 19.73 -4.10 4.74
N TYR A 39 18.90 -4.24 5.78
CA TYR A 39 18.44 -3.10 6.58
C TYR A 39 19.52 -2.65 7.55
N ASP A 40 20.00 -1.42 7.35
CA ASP A 40 20.92 -0.75 8.26
C ASP A 40 20.13 0.23 9.14
N PRO A 41 19.97 -0.04 10.46
CA PRO A 41 19.19 0.80 11.35
C PRO A 41 19.78 2.19 11.58
N LYS A 42 21.02 2.43 11.15
CA LYS A 42 21.69 3.73 11.29
C LYS A 42 21.40 4.69 10.14
N LYS A 43 20.87 4.20 9.03
CA LYS A 43 20.50 5.04 7.89
C LYS A 43 19.11 5.63 8.12
N PRO A 44 18.91 6.94 7.88
CA PRO A 44 17.57 7.53 7.97
C PRO A 44 16.65 6.83 6.98
N HIS A 45 15.41 6.61 7.39
CA HIS A 45 14.42 5.98 6.52
C HIS A 45 14.09 6.94 5.36
N ILE A 46 13.76 6.41 4.17
CA ILE A 46 13.48 7.24 2.99
C ILE A 46 12.43 8.32 3.26
N THR A 47 11.42 8.02 4.08
CA THR A 47 10.35 8.93 4.49
C THR A 47 10.83 10.11 5.35
N GLU A 48 12.00 10.00 5.97
CA GLU A 48 12.61 11.09 6.75
C GLU A 48 13.45 12.03 5.89
N THR A 49 13.74 11.67 4.63
CA THR A 49 14.51 12.52 3.72
C THR A 49 13.59 13.50 2.97
N PRO A 50 14.00 14.75 2.75
CA PRO A 50 13.17 15.71 2.01
C PRO A 50 13.00 15.25 0.56
N MET A 51 11.77 15.34 0.06
CA MET A 51 11.44 14.96 -1.32
C MET A 51 11.91 16.06 -2.28
N THR A 52 13.05 15.84 -2.92
CA THR A 52 13.60 16.72 -3.96
C THR A 52 13.41 16.12 -5.35
N ARG A 53 13.48 16.92 -6.42
CA ARG A 53 13.35 16.43 -7.82
C ARG A 53 14.36 15.31 -8.14
N TYR A 54 15.56 15.39 -7.56
CA TYR A 54 16.61 14.37 -7.73
C TYR A 54 16.36 13.12 -6.88
N ASN A 55 15.62 13.18 -5.78
CA ASN A 55 15.40 12.04 -4.87
C ASN A 55 13.98 11.45 -4.97
N PHE A 56 13.09 12.06 -5.76
CA PHE A 56 11.69 11.66 -5.89
C PHE A 56 11.54 10.19 -6.29
N TYR A 57 12.32 9.71 -7.26
CA TYR A 57 12.26 8.33 -7.72
C TYR A 57 12.58 7.29 -6.63
N LYS A 58 13.30 7.66 -5.56
CA LYS A 58 13.58 6.76 -4.43
C LYS A 58 12.40 6.62 -3.47
N HIS A 59 11.48 7.58 -3.49
CA HIS A 59 10.24 7.54 -2.67
C HIS A 59 9.11 6.78 -3.37
N VAL A 60 9.29 6.47 -4.65
CA VAL A 60 8.30 5.74 -5.44
C VAL A 60 8.46 4.24 -5.22
N ASN A 61 7.38 3.58 -4.82
CA ASN A 61 7.31 2.12 -4.82
C ASN A 61 7.07 1.63 -6.25
N TRP A 62 8.16 1.40 -6.98
CA TRP A 62 8.13 0.97 -8.38
C TRP A 62 7.40 -0.35 -8.61
N LEU A 63 7.39 -1.26 -7.61
CA LEU A 63 6.59 -2.49 -7.69
C LEU A 63 5.10 -2.16 -7.74
N ASN A 64 4.62 -1.32 -6.81
CA ASN A 64 3.21 -0.90 -6.79
C ASN A 64 2.83 -0.13 -8.06
N VAL A 65 3.72 0.72 -8.57
CA VAL A 65 3.51 1.42 -9.84
C VAL A 65 3.32 0.42 -10.98
N PHE A 66 4.17 -0.60 -11.08
CA PHE A 66 4.03 -1.64 -12.09
C PHE A 66 2.73 -2.45 -11.94
N LEU A 67 2.35 -2.81 -10.71
CA LEU A 67 1.13 -3.58 -10.47
C LEU A 67 -0.13 -2.78 -10.82
N ILE A 68 -0.18 -1.49 -10.46
CA ILE A 68 -1.36 -0.63 -10.65
C ILE A 68 -1.45 -0.09 -12.08
N VAL A 69 -0.32 0.24 -12.71
CA VAL A 69 -0.30 0.86 -14.04
C VAL A 69 0.10 -0.14 -15.12
N GLY A 70 1.18 -0.89 -14.89
CA GLY A 70 1.72 -1.83 -15.87
C GLY A 70 0.75 -2.95 -16.22
N ILE A 71 0.16 -3.62 -15.23
CA ILE A 71 -0.77 -4.75 -15.47
C ILE A 71 -2.00 -4.31 -16.28
N PRO A 72 -2.74 -3.24 -15.91
CA PRO A 72 -3.88 -2.79 -16.71
C PRO A 72 -3.50 -2.34 -18.12
N MET A 73 -2.35 -1.66 -18.28
CA MET A 73 -1.87 -1.25 -19.61
C MET A 73 -1.59 -2.46 -20.51
N ILE A 74 -0.94 -3.50 -19.98
CA ILE A 74 -0.72 -4.76 -20.72
C ILE A 74 -2.07 -5.41 -21.08
N GLY A 75 -3.04 -5.40 -20.15
CA GLY A 75 -4.39 -5.90 -20.40
C GLY A 75 -5.10 -5.15 -21.52
N LEU A 76 -5.03 -3.82 -21.55
CA LEU A 76 -5.64 -3.00 -22.61
C LEU A 76 -5.00 -3.24 -23.97
N VAL A 77 -3.67 -3.36 -24.02
CA VAL A 77 -2.96 -3.66 -25.27
C VAL A 77 -3.35 -5.05 -25.76
N THR A 78 -3.25 -6.07 -24.92
CA THR A 78 -3.55 -7.46 -25.32
C THR A 78 -5.02 -7.70 -25.63
N ALA A 79 -5.94 -6.93 -25.07
CA ALA A 79 -7.38 -7.02 -25.36
C ALA A 79 -7.71 -6.84 -26.85
N TRP A 80 -6.92 -6.07 -27.60
CA TRP A 80 -7.16 -5.85 -29.03
C TRP A 80 -7.05 -7.12 -29.87
N TRP A 81 -6.20 -8.06 -29.47
CA TRP A 81 -5.96 -9.32 -30.20
C TRP A 81 -6.56 -10.54 -29.51
N THR A 82 -7.19 -10.37 -28.35
CA THR A 82 -7.71 -11.48 -27.56
C THR A 82 -9.17 -11.75 -27.96
N PRO A 83 -9.52 -12.94 -28.49
CA PRO A 83 -10.90 -13.28 -28.79
C PRO A 83 -11.72 -13.36 -27.48
N LEU A 84 -12.92 -12.79 -27.51
CA LEU A 84 -13.82 -12.76 -26.35
C LEU A 84 -14.73 -13.99 -26.36
N TYR A 85 -14.61 -14.81 -25.32
CA TYR A 85 -15.47 -15.97 -25.10
C TYR A 85 -16.55 -15.65 -24.07
N TRP A 86 -17.78 -16.12 -24.27
CA TRP A 86 -18.87 -15.85 -23.33
C TRP A 86 -18.58 -16.33 -21.90
N GLN A 87 -17.89 -17.47 -21.79
CA GLN A 87 -17.47 -18.05 -20.51
C GLN A 87 -16.53 -17.13 -19.75
N THR A 88 -15.60 -16.44 -20.43
CA THR A 88 -14.66 -15.52 -19.78
C THR A 88 -15.36 -14.26 -19.34
N VAL A 89 -16.31 -13.73 -20.14
CA VAL A 89 -17.14 -12.58 -19.75
C VAL A 89 -17.93 -12.89 -18.49
N LEU A 90 -18.65 -14.01 -18.46
CA LEU A 90 -19.45 -14.40 -17.31
C LEU A 90 -18.59 -14.57 -16.06
N TRP A 91 -17.43 -15.23 -16.19
CA TRP A 91 -16.48 -15.39 -15.10
C TRP A 91 -15.95 -14.03 -14.61
N SER A 92 -15.55 -13.14 -15.51
CA SER A 92 -15.04 -11.80 -15.16
C SER A 92 -16.06 -10.98 -14.38
N VAL A 93 -17.33 -10.99 -14.80
CA VAL A 93 -18.41 -10.27 -14.11
C VAL A 93 -18.67 -10.89 -12.73
N ALA A 94 -18.82 -12.21 -12.65
CA ALA A 94 -19.05 -12.89 -11.37
C ALA A 94 -17.89 -12.67 -10.39
N TYR A 95 -16.66 -12.78 -10.88
CA TYR A 95 -15.46 -12.59 -10.08
C TYR A 95 -15.31 -11.14 -9.60
N TYR A 96 -15.63 -10.15 -10.44
CA TYR A 96 -15.63 -8.73 -10.07
C TYR A 96 -16.54 -8.45 -8.87
N PHE A 97 -17.77 -8.98 -8.88
CA PHE A 97 -18.67 -8.81 -7.74
C PHE A 97 -18.21 -9.61 -6.51
N ALA A 98 -17.67 -10.82 -6.70
CA ALA A 98 -17.16 -11.63 -5.60
C ALA A 98 -16.00 -10.94 -4.87
N THR A 99 -15.00 -10.43 -5.61
CA THR A 99 -13.87 -9.70 -5.02
C THR A 99 -14.32 -8.37 -4.42
N GLY A 100 -15.24 -7.65 -5.07
CA GLY A 100 -15.85 -6.43 -4.53
C GLY A 100 -16.59 -6.65 -3.20
N LEU A 101 -17.30 -7.77 -3.06
CA LEU A 101 -17.90 -8.19 -1.77
C LEU A 101 -16.82 -8.54 -0.74
N GLY A 102 -15.73 -9.21 -1.15
CA GLY A 102 -14.57 -9.47 -0.31
C GLY A 102 -13.98 -8.20 0.32
N ILE A 103 -13.85 -7.13 -0.47
CA ILE A 103 -13.38 -5.83 0.01
C ILE A 103 -14.43 -5.19 0.93
N THR A 104 -15.65 -5.01 0.44
CA THR A 104 -16.66 -4.17 1.11
C THR A 104 -17.31 -4.85 2.32
N ALA A 105 -17.75 -6.10 2.17
CA ALA A 105 -18.33 -6.86 3.28
C ALA A 105 -17.24 -7.46 4.17
N GLY A 106 -16.11 -7.88 3.59
CA GLY A 106 -14.98 -8.45 4.32
C GLY A 106 -14.03 -7.38 4.86
N TYR A 107 -13.02 -7.01 4.08
CA TYR A 107 -11.88 -6.17 4.51
C TYR A 107 -12.34 -4.92 5.26
N HIS A 108 -13.34 -4.22 4.71
CA HIS A 108 -13.86 -2.99 5.27
C HIS A 108 -14.79 -3.24 6.48
N ARG A 109 -15.93 -3.91 6.30
CA ARG A 109 -16.97 -3.99 7.35
C ARG A 109 -16.65 -5.01 8.44
N LEU A 110 -16.14 -6.18 8.09
CA LEU A 110 -15.91 -7.27 9.04
C LEU A 110 -14.59 -7.10 9.79
N TRP A 111 -13.49 -6.82 9.08
CA TRP A 111 -12.15 -6.76 9.70
C TRP A 111 -11.73 -5.34 10.13
N ALA A 112 -11.88 -4.32 9.28
CA ALA A 112 -11.46 -2.96 9.63
C ALA A 112 -12.42 -2.26 10.61
N HIS A 113 -13.74 -2.40 10.41
CA HIS A 113 -14.75 -1.71 11.22
C HIS A 113 -15.52 -2.61 12.19
N THR A 114 -15.35 -3.94 12.13
CA THR A 114 -16.03 -4.90 13.02
C THR A 114 -17.54 -4.68 13.14
N SER A 115 -18.20 -4.24 12.07
CA SER A 115 -19.61 -3.83 12.08
C SER A 115 -20.58 -5.01 12.29
N TYR A 116 -20.12 -6.23 12.08
CA TYR A 116 -20.87 -7.45 12.34
C TYR A 116 -19.94 -8.63 12.63
N SER A 117 -20.50 -9.72 13.17
CA SER A 117 -19.80 -10.98 13.37
C SER A 117 -20.23 -12.00 12.31
N ALA A 118 -19.26 -12.67 11.69
CA ALA A 118 -19.49 -13.73 10.71
C ALA A 118 -19.11 -15.11 11.26
N THR A 119 -19.81 -16.16 10.81
CA THR A 119 -19.41 -17.55 11.06
C THR A 119 -18.15 -17.90 10.27
N LEU A 120 -17.44 -18.95 10.69
CA LEU A 120 -16.17 -19.35 10.08
C LEU A 120 -16.25 -19.57 8.55
N PRO A 121 -17.29 -20.24 7.99
CA PRO A 121 -17.40 -20.41 6.54
C PRO A 121 -17.47 -19.08 5.79
N LEU A 122 -18.25 -18.13 6.30
CA LEU A 122 -18.38 -16.81 5.69
C LEU A 122 -17.07 -16.00 5.81
N LYS A 123 -16.37 -16.10 6.96
CA LYS A 123 -15.04 -15.49 7.15
C LYS A 123 -14.04 -16.01 6.14
N MET A 124 -13.98 -17.33 5.93
CA MET A 124 -13.08 -17.94 4.96
C MET A 124 -13.43 -17.52 3.54
N PHE A 125 -14.71 -17.56 3.17
CA PHE A 125 -15.16 -17.10 1.85
C PHE A 125 -14.72 -15.65 1.58
N LEU A 126 -15.06 -14.72 2.48
CA LEU A 126 -14.71 -13.31 2.34
C LEU A 126 -13.19 -13.06 2.32
N ALA A 127 -12.41 -13.87 3.05
CA ALA A 127 -10.95 -13.76 3.05
C ALA A 127 -10.36 -14.22 1.71
N PHE A 128 -10.87 -15.32 1.13
CA PHE A 128 -10.43 -15.81 -0.18
C PHE A 128 -10.79 -14.85 -1.30
N VAL A 129 -12.06 -14.41 -1.37
CA VAL A 129 -12.47 -13.49 -2.44
C VAL A 129 -11.85 -12.10 -2.26
N GLY A 130 -11.64 -11.64 -1.02
CA GLY A 130 -10.92 -10.39 -0.74
C GLY A 130 -9.44 -10.48 -1.13
N GLY A 131 -8.78 -11.62 -0.91
CA GLY A 131 -7.41 -11.85 -1.39
C GLY A 131 -7.29 -11.76 -2.91
N GLY A 132 -8.35 -12.12 -3.64
CA GLY A 132 -8.44 -11.97 -5.09
C GLY A 132 -8.42 -10.53 -5.60
N ALA A 133 -8.68 -9.54 -4.73
CA ALA A 133 -8.63 -8.13 -5.08
C ALA A 133 -7.20 -7.54 -5.12
N VAL A 134 -6.21 -8.24 -4.55
CA VAL A 134 -4.80 -7.81 -4.54
C VAL A 134 -4.58 -6.46 -3.81
N GLU A 135 -5.40 -6.17 -2.78
CA GLU A 135 -5.29 -4.94 -1.96
C GLU A 135 -4.45 -5.13 -0.68
N GLY A 136 -3.67 -6.20 -0.63
CA GLY A 136 -2.87 -6.57 0.53
C GLY A 136 -3.59 -7.51 1.50
N SER A 137 -3.03 -7.60 2.70
CA SER A 137 -3.48 -8.51 3.76
C SER A 137 -4.70 -7.94 4.50
N ILE A 138 -5.58 -8.82 4.99
CA ILE A 138 -6.68 -8.47 5.92
C ILE A 138 -6.22 -7.94 7.29
N ARG A 139 -4.91 -7.95 7.55
CA ARG A 139 -4.25 -7.48 8.77
C ARG A 139 -3.16 -6.48 8.42
#